data_AF-A0A0Q4XAH0-F1
#
_entry.id   AF-A0A0Q4XAH0-F1
#
_cell.length_a   1.000
_cell.length_b   1.000
_cell.length_c   1.000
_cell.angle_alpha   90.00
_cell.angle_beta   90.00
_cell.angle_gamma   90.00
#
_symmetry.space_group_name_H-M   'P 1'
#
loop_
_entity.id
_entity.type
_entity.pdbx_description
1 polymer ?
#
loop_
_entity_poly.entity_id
_entity_poly.type
_entity_poly.pdbx_seq_one_letter_code
_entity_poly.pdbx_strand_id
1 'polypeptide(L)'
;MTRMSSRLGFAACLMGLNIVGACTTSEREAPAAVPAKVAVALLPSPSVTGPVLNADGTCSQTSAASATVIEPGIGECDLIRLKAKPATDVLIGEGRSGREVQVLYSEPGAKELYFFVNGRLDRIVKS
;
A
#
# COMPACT_ATOMS: atom_id res chain seq x y z
N MET A 1 -25.03 -13.57 -52.45
CA MET A 1 -23.98 -13.34 -53.47
C MET A 1 -22.76 -12.77 -52.74
N THR A 2 -21.81 -13.63 -52.33
CA THR A 2 -20.44 -13.85 -52.91
C THR A 2 -19.51 -12.65 -52.65
N ARG A 3 -18.29 -12.72 -52.06
CA ARG A 3 -17.20 -13.72 -51.91
C ARG A 3 -16.46 -13.42 -50.58
N MET A 4 -15.91 -14.31 -49.75
CA MET A 4 -15.09 -15.52 -49.88
C MET A 4 -13.63 -15.29 -50.34
N SER A 5 -12.69 -15.59 -49.42
CA SER A 5 -11.35 -16.21 -49.61
C SER A 5 -10.10 -15.34 -49.85
N SER A 6 -9.09 -15.53 -48.97
CA SER A 6 -7.81 -16.24 -49.26
C SER A 6 -6.92 -16.20 -48.00
N ARG A 7 -6.68 -17.26 -47.21
CA ARG A 7 -6.00 -18.57 -47.40
C ARG A 7 -4.47 -18.53 -47.59
N LEU A 8 -3.78 -19.17 -46.61
CA LEU A 8 -2.56 -20.00 -46.67
C LEU A 8 -1.29 -19.35 -47.27
N GLY A 9 -0.10 -19.42 -46.68
CA GLY A 9 0.54 -20.41 -45.81
C GLY A 9 1.97 -20.63 -46.35
N PHE A 10 2.96 -20.99 -45.53
CA PHE A 10 4.15 -21.70 -46.02
C PHE A 10 4.87 -22.42 -44.87
N ALA A 11 5.12 -23.70 -45.09
CA ALA A 11 5.73 -24.64 -44.17
C ALA A 11 7.19 -24.94 -44.57
N ALA A 12 7.89 -25.61 -43.65
CA ALA A 12 8.90 -26.66 -43.86
C ALA A 12 10.39 -26.34 -43.60
N CYS A 13 10.89 -27.01 -42.56
CA CYS A 13 12.12 -27.81 -42.39
C CYS A 13 13.42 -27.39 -43.09
N LEU A 14 14.53 -27.41 -42.31
CA LEU A 14 15.73 -28.17 -42.68
C LEU A 14 16.60 -28.52 -41.46
N MET A 15 17.01 -29.78 -41.44
CA MET A 15 17.92 -30.47 -40.53
C MET A 15 19.37 -29.97 -40.64
N GLY A 16 20.12 -30.07 -39.54
CA GLY A 16 21.58 -30.01 -39.52
C GLY A 16 22.15 -30.67 -38.27
N LEU A 17 22.65 -31.91 -38.41
CA LEU A 17 23.31 -32.75 -37.39
C LEU A 17 24.82 -32.84 -37.70
N ASN A 18 25.63 -33.13 -36.67
CA ASN A 18 27.03 -33.63 -36.63
C ASN A 18 28.13 -32.60 -36.24
N ILE A 19 29.17 -32.86 -35.41
CA ILE A 19 29.59 -33.91 -34.46
C ILE A 19 30.86 -33.36 -33.73
N VAL A 20 31.03 -33.72 -32.44
CA VAL A 20 32.26 -33.84 -31.61
C VAL A 20 33.17 -32.62 -31.34
N GLY A 21 33.35 -32.35 -30.03
CA GLY A 21 34.47 -31.57 -29.47
C GLY A 21 34.72 -31.90 -28.00
N ALA A 22 35.67 -32.81 -27.77
CA ALA A 22 36.54 -33.00 -26.60
C ALA A 22 35.99 -32.90 -25.15
N CYS A 23 36.12 -34.01 -24.42
CA CYS A 23 36.28 -34.02 -22.96
C CYS A 23 37.43 -33.13 -22.52
N THR A 24 37.18 -32.21 -21.59
CA THR A 24 38.16 -31.91 -20.53
C THR A 24 37.43 -31.89 -19.20
N THR A 25 37.91 -32.71 -18.27
CA THR A 25 37.62 -32.60 -16.84
C THR A 25 37.91 -31.17 -16.40
N SER A 26 36.92 -30.50 -15.84
CA SER A 26 37.15 -29.32 -15.01
C SER A 26 36.29 -29.45 -13.76
N GLU A 27 36.96 -29.19 -12.66
CA GLU A 27 36.58 -29.33 -11.27
C GLU A 27 35.10 -29.06 -10.95
N ARG A 28 34.55 -29.91 -10.08
CA ARG A 28 33.36 -29.57 -9.30
C ARG A 28 33.76 -28.45 -8.32
N GLU A 29 33.71 -27.21 -8.78
CA GLU A 29 33.76 -26.06 -7.89
C GLU A 29 32.54 -26.14 -6.97
N ALA A 30 32.81 -26.15 -5.66
CA ALA A 30 31.77 -26.16 -4.64
C ALA A 30 30.81 -24.99 -4.89
N PRO A 31 29.49 -25.16 -4.72
CA PRO A 31 28.59 -24.02 -4.77
C PRO A 31 29.08 -22.98 -3.76
N ALA A 32 29.55 -21.84 -4.27
CA ALA A 32 29.83 -20.68 -3.44
C ALA A 32 28.57 -20.42 -2.62
N ALA A 33 28.70 -20.54 -1.31
CA ALA A 33 27.62 -20.28 -0.38
C ALA A 33 27.11 -18.85 -0.67
N VAL A 34 25.89 -18.75 -1.20
CA VAL A 34 25.20 -17.47 -1.34
C VAL A 34 25.16 -16.89 0.08
N PRO A 35 25.75 -15.70 0.34
CA PRO A 35 25.63 -15.11 1.66
C PRO A 35 24.14 -14.96 1.94
N ALA A 36 23.68 -15.60 3.01
CA ALA A 36 22.30 -15.52 3.45
C ALA A 36 21.93 -14.04 3.52
N LYS A 37 20.84 -13.67 2.83
CA LYS A 37 20.27 -12.32 2.87
C LYS A 37 20.04 -12.01 4.35
N VAL A 38 20.86 -11.11 4.91
CA VAL A 38 20.71 -10.67 6.30
C VAL A 38 19.28 -10.20 6.45
N ALA A 39 18.50 -10.90 7.27
CA ALA A 39 17.17 -10.47 7.62
C ALA A 39 17.32 -9.17 8.39
N VAL A 40 17.12 -8.04 7.71
CA VAL A 40 16.95 -6.76 8.40
C VAL A 40 15.65 -6.90 9.19
N ALA A 41 15.78 -6.95 10.52
CA ALA A 41 14.63 -6.89 11.40
C ALA A 41 13.86 -5.60 11.08
N LEU A 42 12.62 -5.73 10.62
CA LEU A 42 11.72 -4.59 10.47
C LEU A 42 11.54 -3.98 11.87
N LEU A 43 11.92 -2.72 12.03
CA LEU A 43 11.61 -1.99 13.25
C LEU A 43 10.08 -2.01 13.44
N PRO A 44 9.57 -2.27 14.66
CA PRO A 44 8.15 -2.25 14.90
C PRO A 44 7.59 -0.87 14.57
N SER A 45 6.45 -0.83 13.88
CA SER A 45 5.72 0.40 13.59
C SER A 45 5.49 1.17 14.90
N PRO A 46 5.66 2.49 14.92
CA PRO A 46 5.42 3.28 16.13
C PRO A 46 4.00 3.03 16.61
N SER A 47 3.87 2.65 17.88
CA SER A 47 2.57 2.31 18.46
C SER A 47 1.71 3.56 18.55
N VAL A 48 0.47 3.48 18.05
CA VAL A 48 -0.49 4.57 18.18
C VAL A 48 -0.81 4.77 19.65
N THR A 49 -0.53 5.96 20.16
CA THR A 49 -0.80 6.32 21.56
C THR A 49 -2.01 7.24 21.62
N GLY A 50 -3.06 6.76 22.31
CA GLY A 50 -4.30 7.50 22.57
C GLY A 50 -5.54 6.88 21.92
N PRO A 51 -6.70 7.54 22.02
CA PRO A 51 -7.95 7.12 21.40
C PRO A 51 -7.82 7.02 19.88
N VAL A 52 -8.33 5.94 19.30
CA VAL A 52 -8.27 5.67 17.85
C VAL A 52 -9.66 5.62 17.25
N LEU A 53 -9.75 6.04 15.98
CA LEU A 53 -10.98 5.99 15.21
C LEU A 53 -11.12 4.61 14.55
N ASN A 54 -12.28 3.99 14.71
CA ASN A 54 -12.63 2.73 14.07
C ASN A 54 -13.24 2.99 12.67
N ALA A 55 -13.30 1.93 11.85
CA ALA A 55 -13.80 2.03 10.47
C ALA A 55 -15.29 2.42 10.40
N ASP A 56 -16.05 2.20 11.47
CA ASP A 56 -17.45 2.62 11.61
C ASP A 56 -17.61 4.09 12.06
N GLY A 57 -16.51 4.82 12.21
CA GLY A 57 -16.49 6.22 12.67
C GLY A 57 -16.63 6.37 14.19
N THR A 58 -16.63 5.28 14.96
CA THR A 58 -16.64 5.33 16.43
C THR A 58 -15.24 5.46 17.00
N CYS A 59 -15.14 6.06 18.18
CA CYS A 59 -13.88 6.17 18.91
C CYS A 59 -13.72 5.01 19.90
N SER A 60 -12.53 4.41 19.93
CA SER A 60 -12.21 3.32 20.86
C SER A 60 -12.27 3.76 22.33
N GLN A 61 -11.99 5.03 22.58
CA GLN A 61 -12.00 5.68 23.89
C GLN A 61 -12.47 7.13 23.73
N THR A 62 -12.92 7.76 24.81
CA THR A 62 -13.22 9.19 24.80
C THR A 62 -11.98 9.99 24.42
N SER A 63 -12.14 10.96 23.52
CA SER A 63 -11.04 11.86 23.15
C SER A 63 -10.48 12.58 24.38
N ALA A 64 -9.17 12.77 24.43
CA ALA A 64 -8.52 13.54 25.50
C ALA A 64 -8.91 15.03 25.48
N ALA A 65 -9.59 15.48 24.43
CA ALA A 65 -10.08 16.85 24.25
C ALA A 65 -9.00 17.93 24.37
N SER A 66 -7.76 17.59 24.05
CA SER A 66 -6.61 18.49 24.16
C SER A 66 -6.54 19.51 23.04
N ALA A 67 -7.11 19.22 21.87
CA ALA A 67 -7.12 20.12 20.72
C ALA A 67 -8.34 21.07 20.71
N THR A 68 -8.13 22.35 20.39
CA THR A 68 -9.24 23.33 20.22
C THR A 68 -9.42 23.76 18.76
N VAL A 69 -8.47 23.43 17.89
CA VAL A 69 -8.46 23.75 16.45
C VAL A 69 -8.04 22.51 15.68
N ILE A 70 -8.53 22.37 14.43
CA ILE A 70 -8.16 21.25 13.55
C ILE A 70 -6.92 21.63 12.74
N GLU A 71 -5.78 21.08 13.12
CA GLU A 71 -4.47 21.30 12.48
C GLU A 71 -3.59 20.05 12.59
N PRO A 72 -2.55 19.90 11.75
CA PRO A 72 -1.63 18.77 11.86
C PRO A 72 -1.13 18.55 13.29
N GLY A 73 -1.13 17.30 13.73
CA GLY A 73 -0.74 16.88 15.08
C GLY A 73 -1.91 16.52 16.00
N ILE A 74 -3.16 16.87 15.68
CA ILE A 74 -4.31 16.45 16.52
C ILE A 74 -4.57 14.94 16.43
N GLY A 75 -5.24 14.39 17.45
CA GLY A 75 -5.67 12.99 17.46
C GLY A 75 -6.89 12.71 16.58
N GLU A 76 -7.07 11.45 16.19
CA GLU A 76 -8.20 11.00 15.35
C GLU A 76 -9.55 11.29 16.00
N CYS A 77 -9.69 10.99 17.29
CA CYS A 77 -10.93 11.24 18.03
C CYS A 77 -11.15 12.71 18.40
N ASP A 78 -10.09 13.53 18.39
CA ASP A 78 -10.24 14.97 18.52
C ASP A 78 -10.85 15.57 17.26
N LEU A 79 -10.52 15.06 16.07
CA LEU A 79 -11.17 15.47 14.83
C LEU A 79 -12.68 15.23 14.91
N ILE A 80 -13.12 14.03 15.30
CA ILE A 80 -14.56 13.70 15.37
C ILE A 80 -15.27 14.64 16.36
N ARG A 81 -14.67 14.87 17.53
CA ARG A 81 -15.21 15.80 18.52
C ARG A 81 -15.31 17.23 17.99
N LEU A 82 -14.25 17.74 17.34
CA LEU A 82 -14.21 19.11 16.83
C LEU A 82 -15.12 19.32 15.61
N LYS A 83 -15.25 18.33 14.73
CA LYS A 83 -16.17 18.39 13.59
C LYS A 83 -17.64 18.30 14.03
N ALA A 84 -17.91 17.69 15.19
CA ALA A 84 -19.26 17.53 15.77
C ALA A 84 -20.28 16.91 14.80
N LYS A 85 -19.79 16.17 13.82
CA LYS A 85 -20.56 15.47 12.78
C LYS A 85 -19.91 14.11 12.54
N PRO A 86 -20.70 13.07 12.23
CA PRO A 86 -20.14 11.79 11.81
C PRO A 86 -19.34 11.97 10.53
N ALA A 87 -18.21 11.26 10.43
CA ALA A 87 -17.46 11.18 9.18
C ALA A 87 -18.35 10.57 8.09
N THR A 88 -18.20 11.06 6.85
CA THR A 88 -18.88 10.46 5.69
C THR A 88 -18.30 9.08 5.38
N ASP A 89 -16.99 8.95 5.48
CA ASP A 89 -16.28 7.69 5.28
C ASP A 89 -14.98 7.68 6.09
N VAL A 90 -14.56 6.49 6.52
CA VAL A 90 -13.33 6.25 7.28
C VAL A 90 -12.62 5.05 6.68
N LEU A 91 -11.48 5.31 6.03
CA LEU A 91 -10.63 4.26 5.48
C LEU A 91 -9.44 4.07 6.41
N ILE A 92 -9.26 2.85 6.93
CA ILE A 92 -8.14 2.47 7.77
C ILE A 92 -7.25 1.51 6.98
N GLY A 93 -5.95 1.77 6.97
CA GLY A 93 -4.95 0.90 6.37
C GLY A 93 -3.62 0.94 7.11
N GLU A 94 -2.67 0.19 6.58
CA GLU A 94 -1.27 0.24 6.98
C GLU A 94 -0.46 0.77 5.80
N GLY A 95 0.23 1.89 5.99
CA GLY A 95 1.16 2.43 5.02
C GLY A 95 2.60 2.25 5.46
N ARG A 96 3.51 2.98 4.80
CA ARG A 96 4.96 2.82 5.03
C ARG A 96 5.38 3.14 6.46
N SER A 97 4.66 4.05 7.10
CA SER A 97 4.98 4.56 8.43
C SER A 97 4.19 3.85 9.53
N GLY A 98 3.36 2.86 9.22
CA GLY A 98 2.46 2.20 10.17
C GLY A 98 1.00 2.46 9.86
N ARG A 99 0.19 2.70 10.89
CA ARG A 99 -1.26 2.85 10.74
C ARG A 99 -1.61 4.18 10.06
N GLU A 100 -2.37 4.11 8.98
CA GLU A 100 -2.87 5.27 8.25
C GLU A 100 -4.40 5.29 8.28
N VAL A 101 -4.98 6.46 8.55
CA VAL A 101 -6.43 6.65 8.54
C VAL A 101 -6.77 7.83 7.65
N GLN A 102 -7.74 7.64 6.76
CA GLN A 102 -8.28 8.69 5.92
C GLN A 102 -9.73 8.93 6.34
N VAL A 103 -10.01 10.13 6.80
CA VAL A 103 -11.36 10.53 7.22
C VAL A 103 -11.91 11.52 6.21
N LEU A 104 -13.02 11.15 5.58
CA LEU A 104 -13.73 11.98 4.61
C LEU A 104 -14.91 12.68 5.28
N TYR A 105 -15.00 13.99 5.07
CA TYR A 105 -16.22 14.77 5.27
C TYR A 105 -16.66 15.34 3.93
N SER A 106 -17.80 14.87 3.42
CA SER A 106 -18.42 15.41 2.20
C SER A 106 -19.63 16.25 2.56
N GLU A 107 -19.62 17.51 2.14
CA GLU A 107 -20.76 18.41 2.18
C GLU A 107 -21.18 18.78 0.73
N PRO A 108 -22.42 19.20 0.50
CA PRO A 108 -22.84 19.63 -0.84
C PRO A 108 -21.94 20.76 -1.36
N GLY A 109 -21.11 20.47 -2.36
CA GLY A 109 -20.19 21.44 -2.96
C GLY A 109 -18.83 21.59 -2.27
N ALA A 110 -18.51 20.79 -1.25
CA ALA A 110 -17.19 20.79 -0.60
C ALA A 110 -16.80 19.40 -0.08
N LYS A 111 -15.53 19.03 -0.21
CA LYS A 111 -14.98 17.81 0.39
C LYS A 111 -13.74 18.13 1.20
N GLU A 112 -13.64 17.54 2.38
CA GLU A 112 -12.46 17.61 3.23
C GLU A 112 -11.98 16.19 3.55
N LEU A 113 -10.71 15.92 3.24
CA LEU A 113 -10.02 14.67 3.55
C LEU A 113 -8.93 14.95 4.58
N TYR A 114 -8.99 14.21 5.68
CA TYR A 114 -8.04 14.30 6.79
C TYR A 114 -7.21 13.03 6.82
N PHE A 115 -5.90 13.16 6.70
CA PHE A 115 -4.96 12.03 6.64
C PHE A 115 -4.23 11.93 7.97
N PHE A 116 -4.37 10.79 8.64
CA PHE A 116 -3.66 10.49 9.88
C PHE A 116 -2.57 9.46 9.62
N VAL A 117 -1.43 9.70 10.25
CA VAL A 117 -0.31 8.75 10.29
C VAL A 117 -0.01 8.50 11.76
N ASN A 118 -0.08 7.24 12.17
CA ASN A 118 0.18 6.79 13.53
C ASN A 118 -0.65 7.53 14.60
N GLY A 119 -1.93 7.80 14.31
CA GLY A 119 -2.83 8.45 15.26
C GLY A 119 -2.72 9.96 15.34
N ARG A 120 -1.98 10.60 14.43
CA ARG A 120 -1.80 12.06 14.39
C ARG A 120 -2.15 12.60 13.01
N LEU A 121 -2.86 13.72 12.96
CA LEU A 121 -3.23 14.38 11.72
C LEU A 121 -1.93 14.82 11.00
N ASP A 122 -1.68 14.28 9.82
CA ASP A 122 -0.54 14.64 8.98
C ASP A 122 -0.88 15.85 8.11
N ARG A 123 -2.02 15.77 7.40
CA ARG A 123 -2.43 16.80 6.45
C ARG A 123 -3.93 16.80 6.19
N ILE A 124 -4.37 17.90 5.59
CA ILE A 124 -5.77 18.17 5.22
C ILE A 124 -5.81 18.51 3.73
N VAL A 125 -6.67 17.82 2.98
CA VAL A 125 -6.92 18.09 1.56
C VAL A 125 -8.36 18.58 1.43
N LYS A 126 -8.56 19.71 0.77
CA LYS A 126 -9.89 20.30 0.55
C LYS A 126 -10.15 20.45 -0.95
N SER A 127 -11.40 20.25 -1.36
CA SER A 127 -11.82 20.28 -2.77
C SER A 127 -13.23 20.83 -2.90
#